data_AF-A0A1G5LHQ3-F1
#
_entry.id   AF-A0A1G5LHQ3-F1
#
_cell.length_a   1.000
_cell.length_b   1.000
_cell.length_c   1.000
_cell.angle_alpha   90.00
_cell.angle_beta   90.00
_cell.angle_gamma   90.00
#
_symmetry.space_group_name_H-M   'P 1'
#
loop_
_entity.id
_entity.type
_entity.pdbx_description
1 polymer ?
#
loop_
_entity_poly.entity_id
_entity_poly.type
_entity_poly.pdbx_seq_one_letter_code
_entity_poly.pdbx_strand_id
1 'polypeptide(L)'
;MFGEGVSKVGELIDLGVKAGIVDKSGAWFSYNSQRLGQGRENAKTFLKENADIAGEIEAKIRQNAGLLLNDFQATDTTDDAADDAA
;
A
#
# COMPACT_ATOMS: atom_id res chain seq x y z
N MET A 1 16.13 6.44 19.87
CA MET A 1 15.51 7.78 20.01
C MET A 1 14.01 7.60 19.78
N PHE A 2 13.23 7.58 20.86
CA PHE A 2 11.78 7.38 20.83
C PHE A 2 11.12 8.77 20.82
N GLY A 3 10.51 9.18 19.71
CA GLY A 3 9.99 10.56 19.61
C GLY A 3 9.26 10.96 18.33
N GLU A 4 9.01 10.07 17.37
CA GLU A 4 8.07 10.35 16.28
C GLU A 4 6.87 9.42 16.48
N GLY A 5 5.70 9.98 16.79
CA GLY A 5 4.43 9.26 16.63
C GLY A 5 4.40 8.59 15.25
N VAL A 6 3.76 7.42 15.17
CA VAL A 6 3.60 6.57 13.98
C VAL A 6 4.37 7.08 12.75
N SER A 7 5.61 6.60 12.57
CA SER A 7 6.46 7.08 11.49
C SER A 7 5.82 6.76 10.14
N LYS A 8 5.24 7.78 9.49
CA LYS A 8 4.57 7.66 8.18
C LYS A 8 5.40 6.85 7.18
N VAL A 9 6.70 7.13 7.10
CA VAL A 9 7.62 6.41 6.21
C VAL A 9 7.81 4.95 6.61
N GLY A 10 7.86 4.68 7.92
CA GLY A 10 7.89 3.31 8.43
C GLY A 10 6.63 2.53 8.05
N GLU A 11 5.46 3.16 8.11
CA GLU A 11 4.21 2.54 7.67
C GLU A 11 4.14 2.33 6.17
N LEU A 12 4.64 3.28 5.36
CA LEU A 12 4.68 3.12 3.90
C LEU A 12 5.46 1.87 3.47
N ILE A 13 6.56 1.55 4.15
CA ILE A 13 7.30 0.31 3.89
C ILE A 13 6.45 -0.92 4.24
N ASP A 14 5.85 -0.95 5.43
CA ASP A 14 5.08 -2.12 5.89
C ASP A 14 3.82 -2.34 5.06
N LEU A 15 3.06 -1.27 4.82
CA LEU A 15 1.85 -1.30 4.00
C LEU A 15 2.18 -1.57 2.53
N GLY A 16 3.26 -0.99 2.02
CA GLY A 16 3.73 -1.23 0.65
C GLY A 16 4.08 -2.70 0.42
N VAL A 17 4.76 -3.36 1.37
CA VAL A 17 5.05 -4.80 1.29
C VAL A 17 3.78 -5.62 1.36
N LYS A 18 2.88 -5.31 2.32
CA LYS A 18 1.59 -6.02 2.46
C LYS A 18 0.72 -5.89 1.20
N ALA A 19 0.75 -4.74 0.56
CA ALA A 19 -0.01 -4.45 -0.66
C ALA A 19 0.67 -4.95 -1.95
N GLY A 20 1.85 -5.58 -1.86
CA GLY A 20 2.62 -6.05 -3.03
C GLY A 20 3.19 -4.92 -3.90
N ILE A 21 3.26 -3.70 -3.38
CA ILE A 21 3.79 -2.52 -4.08
C ILE A 21 5.32 -2.42 -3.87
N VAL A 22 5.79 -2.79 -2.67
CA VAL A 22 7.22 -2.84 -2.33
C VAL A 22 7.64 -4.30 -2.25
N ASP A 23 8.65 -4.67 -3.03
CA ASP A 23 9.22 -6.00 -3.03
C ASP A 23 10.20 -6.17 -1.87
N LYS A 24 10.14 -7.33 -1.22
CA LYS A 24 11.10 -7.73 -0.20
C LYS A 24 11.77 -9.05 -0.55
N SER A 25 13.06 -8.98 -0.89
CA SER A 25 13.89 -10.14 -1.22
C SER A 25 14.95 -10.34 -0.13
N GLY A 26 14.64 -11.22 0.82
CA GLY A 26 15.45 -11.43 2.01
C GLY A 26 15.50 -10.17 2.88
N ALA A 27 16.69 -9.55 2.99
CA ALA A 27 16.89 -8.29 3.71
C ALA A 27 16.71 -7.05 2.82
N TRP A 28 16.60 -7.19 1.50
CA TRP A 28 16.51 -6.06 0.57
C TRP A 28 15.07 -5.65 0.30
N PHE A 29 14.85 -4.33 0.24
CA PHE A 29 13.59 -3.72 -0.18
C PHE A 29 13.78 -3.02 -1.53
N SER A 30 12.81 -3.18 -2.42
CA SER A 30 12.81 -2.59 -3.75
C SER A 30 11.44 -2.07 -4.15
N TYR A 31 11.41 -1.09 -5.03
CA TYR A 31 10.20 -0.53 -5.62
C TYR A 31 10.44 -0.26 -7.10
N ASN A 32 9.60 -0.78 -8.01
CA ASN A 32 9.76 -0.64 -9.46
C ASN A 32 11.21 -0.94 -9.95
N SER A 33 11.82 -2.01 -9.46
CA SER A 33 13.23 -2.39 -9.72
C SER A 33 14.31 -1.49 -9.11
N GLN A 34 13.95 -0.37 -8.47
CA GLN A 34 14.87 0.47 -7.72
C GLN A 34 15.07 -0.07 -6.30
N ARG A 35 16.33 -0.20 -5.87
CA ARG A 35 16.64 -0.63 -4.49
C ARG A 35 16.42 0.52 -3.52
N LEU A 36 15.53 0.32 -2.56
CA LEU A 36 15.26 1.24 -1.46
C LEU A 36 16.31 1.10 -0.36
N GLY A 37 16.80 -0.11 -0.11
CA GLY A 37 17.87 -0.35 0.85
C GLY A 37 17.85 -1.75 1.45
N GLN A 38 18.95 -2.08 2.13
CA GLN A 38 19.05 -3.31 2.92
C GLN A 38 18.55 -3.04 4.34
N GLY A 39 17.49 -3.72 4.74
CA GLY A 39 16.85 -3.55 6.04
C GLY A 39 15.89 -2.35 6.05
N ARG A 40 14.96 -2.41 7.01
CA ARG A 40 13.86 -1.44 7.11
C ARG A 40 14.35 -0.02 7.37
N GLU A 41 15.35 0.16 8.23
CA GLU A 41 15.85 1.50 8.57
C GLU A 41 16.50 2.20 7.39
N ASN A 42 17.29 1.48 6.58
CA ASN A 42 17.88 2.06 5.36
C ASN A 42 16.82 2.40 4.31
N ALA A 43 15.81 1.55 4.15
CA ALA A 43 14.69 1.83 3.25
C ALA A 43 13.88 3.07 3.72
N LYS A 44 13.72 3.26 5.03
CA LYS A 44 13.10 4.47 5.60
C LYS A 44 13.94 5.72 5.32
N THR A 45 15.25 5.65 5.53
CA THR A 45 16.16 6.77 5.22
C THR A 45 16.06 7.15 3.75
N PHE A 46 16.10 6.15 2.86
CA PHE A 46 15.94 6.37 1.43
C PHE A 46 14.62 7.09 1.09
N LEU A 47 13.48 6.64 1.63
CA LEU A 47 12.20 7.28 1.38
C LEU A 47 12.07 8.68 2.02
N LYS A 48 12.78 8.94 3.13
CA LYS A 48 12.87 10.29 3.71
C LYS A 48 13.65 11.25 2.78
N GLU A 49 14.67 10.74 2.09
CA GLU A 49 15.49 11.51 1.14
C GLU A 49 14.84 11.62 -0.24
N ASN A 50 13.95 10.69 -0.61
CA ASN A 50 13.27 10.62 -1.90
C ASN A 50 11.74 10.71 -1.71
N ALA A 51 11.28 11.92 -1.38
CA ALA A 51 9.88 12.19 -1.04
C ALA A 51 8.91 11.96 -2.21
N ASP A 52 9.38 12.08 -3.44
CA ASP A 52 8.68 11.75 -4.68
C ASP A 52 8.33 10.26 -4.74
N ILE A 53 9.30 9.39 -4.49
CA ILE A 53 9.11 7.94 -4.44
C ILE A 53 8.18 7.56 -3.29
N ALA A 54 8.36 8.17 -2.11
CA ALA A 54 7.47 7.96 -0.98
C ALA A 54 6.01 8.35 -1.30
N GLY A 55 5.81 9.46 -2.00
CA GLY A 55 4.49 9.91 -2.44
C GLY A 55 3.84 8.97 -3.45
N GLU A 56 4.61 8.42 -4.40
CA GLU A 56 4.09 7.46 -5.37
C GLU A 56 3.66 6.14 -4.69
N ILE A 57 4.47 5.64 -3.74
CA ILE A 57 4.13 4.45 -2.93
C ILE A 57 2.86 4.71 -2.12
N GLU A 58 2.75 5.87 -1.45
CA GLU A 58 1.54 6.24 -0.70
C GLU A 58 0.29 6.26 -1.58
N ALA A 59 0.37 6.89 -2.75
CA ALA A 59 -0.75 6.98 -3.69
C ALA A 59 -1.22 5.59 -4.12
N LYS A 60 -0.29 4.69 -4.47
CA LYS A 60 -0.60 3.31 -4.85
C LYS A 60 -1.22 2.52 -3.70
N ILE A 61 -0.71 2.68 -2.47
CA ILE A 61 -1.29 2.03 -1.28
C ILE A 61 -2.74 2.46 -1.08
N ARG A 62 -3.02 3.77 -1.17
CA ARG A 62 -4.38 4.32 -1.02
C ARG A 62 -5.30 3.87 -2.15
N GLN A 63 -4.81 3.83 -3.38
CA GLN A 63 -5.58 3.33 -4.52
C GLN A 63 -5.94 1.86 -4.36
N ASN A 64 -4.99 1.01 -3.94
CA ASN A 64 -5.26 -0.40 -3.66
C ASN A 64 -6.32 -0.57 -2.56
N ALA A 65 -6.26 0.23 -1.50
CA ALA A 65 -7.27 0.21 -0.44
C ALA A 65 -8.65 0.69 -0.93
N GLY A 66 -8.69 1.71 -1.78
CA GLY A 66 -9.93 2.21 -2.39
C GLY A 66 -10.56 1.23 -3.36
N LEU A 67 -9.75 0.51 -4.14
CA LEU A 67 -10.23 -0.56 -5.03
C LEU A 67 -10.88 -1.69 -4.24
N LEU A 68 -10.27 -2.12 -3.13
CA LEU A 68 -10.88 -3.11 -2.23
C LEU A 68 -12.22 -2.60 -1.70
N LEU A 69 -12.30 -1.34 -1.26
CA LEU A 69 -13.54 -0.76 -0.72
C LEU A 69 -14.66 -0.68 -1.77
N ASN A 70 -14.33 -0.37 -3.02
CA ASN A 70 -15.29 -0.33 -4.12
C ASN A 70 -15.79 -1.73 -4.51
N ASP A 71 -14.93 -2.75 -4.45
CA ASP A 71 -15.32 -4.14 -4.75
C ASP A 71 -16.31 -4.69 -3.73
N PHE A 72 -16.19 -4.29 -2.45
CA PHE A 72 -17.17 -4.62 -1.41
C PHE A 72 -18.56 -3.98 -1.62
N GLN A 73 -18.67 -2.87 -2.36
CA GLN A 73 -19.97 -2.25 -2.65
C GLN A 73 -20.65 -2.81 -3.91
N ALA A 74 -19.90 -3.48 -4.79
CA ALA A 74 -20.46 -4.08 -5.99
C ALA A 74 -21.24 -5.39 -5.72
N THR A 75 -21.09 -5.99 -4.53
CA THR A 75 -21.75 -7.26 -4.18
C THR A 75 -23.08 -7.11 -3.44
N ASP A 76 -23.52 -5.90 -3.11
CA ASP A 76 -24.80 -5.64 -2.41
C ASP A 76 -25.94 -5.19 -3.36
N THR A 77 -25.80 -5.33 -4.69
CA THR A 77 -26.85 -4.92 -5.66
C THR A 77 -27.16 -5.96 -6.74
N THR A 78 -27.42 -7.20 -6.34
CA THR A 78 -28.20 -8.20 -7.07
C THR A 78 -28.78 -9.09 -5.96
N ASP A 79 -30.08 -9.18 -5.69
CA ASP A 79 -31.14 -9.63 -6.60
C ASP A 79 -32.46 -9.50 -5.81
N ASP A 80 -33.36 -8.61 -6.20
CA ASP A 80 -34.75 -8.61 -5.72
C ASP A 80 -35.64 -7.84 -6.71
N ALA A 81 -35.82 -8.42 -7.88
CA ALA A 81 -37.00 -8.20 -8.70
C ALA A 81 -37.39 -9.55 -9.30
N ALA A 82 -37.95 -10.39 -8.43
CA ALA A 82 -38.61 -11.62 -8.82
C ALA A 82 -39.65 -11.33 -9.90
N ASP A 83 -39.48 -12.05 -11.00
CA ASP A 83 -40.47 -12.40 -12.01
C ASP A 83 -41.78 -12.82 -11.32
N ASP A 84 -42.79 -11.95 -11.34
CA ASP A 84 -44.18 -12.34 -11.07
C ASP A 84 -44.96 -12.26 -12.38
N ALA A 85 -44.84 -13.34 -13.14
CA ALA A 85 -45.76 -13.69 -14.21
C ALA A 85 -47.02 -14.33 -13.60
N ALA A 86 -48.16 -13.64 -13.68
CA ALA A 86 -49.50 -14.23 -13.63
C ALA A 86 -50.55 -13.31 -14.30
#